data_AF-A0A522UEC3-F1
#
_entry.id   AF-A0A522UEC3-F1
#
_cell.length_a   1.000
_cell.length_b   1.000
_cell.length_c   1.000
_cell.angle_alpha   90.00
_cell.angle_beta   90.00
_cell.angle_gamma   90.00
#
_symmetry.space_group_name_H-M   'P 1'
#
loop_
_entity.id
_entity.type
_entity.pdbx_description
1 polymer ?
#
loop_
_entity_poly.entity_id
_entity_poly.type
_entity_poly.pdbx_seq_one_letter_code
_entity_poly.pdbx_strand_id
1 'polypeptide(L)'
;MSTLDTFKRRGVRKTLALTWAYVRGWRLSRKAAHAEGKTVVWGPLHLENVNGSLCLGSGVLFFPNAKIFLLGYQQPARLSIGSHTSIGHRTELHVGREIIIGSNCRISWDCMLLDHDYHALDGAEEIFKPINVADDVYIGCRAIILKGVHIGRGAIVGAGAVVTRDVLPGAIVVGNPAKFVRWRAGKSQVSGPVLS
;
A
#
# COMPACT_ATOMS: atom_id res chain seq x y z
N MET A 1 -27.07 27.90 -19.65
CA MET A 1 -25.70 27.92 -19.08
C MET A 1 -24.76 27.42 -20.18
N SER A 2 -23.76 28.20 -20.61
CA SER A 2 -22.98 27.89 -21.82
C SER A 2 -22.03 26.70 -21.61
N THR A 3 -21.77 25.93 -22.68
CA THR A 3 -20.82 24.81 -22.69
C THR A 3 -19.40 25.24 -22.27
N LEU A 4 -19.02 26.48 -22.57
CA LEU A 4 -17.74 27.09 -22.20
C LEU A 4 -17.62 27.35 -20.68
N ASP A 5 -18.70 27.78 -20.02
CA ASP A 5 -18.72 27.95 -18.55
C ASP A 5 -18.57 26.61 -17.82
N THR A 6 -19.14 25.55 -18.38
CA THR A 6 -19.03 24.19 -17.83
C THR A 6 -17.60 23.66 -17.94
N PHE A 7 -16.90 23.93 -19.05
CA PHE A 7 -15.49 23.55 -19.23
C PHE A 7 -14.55 24.34 -18.31
N LYS A 8 -14.73 25.66 -18.20
CA LYS A 8 -13.97 26.51 -17.27
C LYS A 8 -14.20 26.11 -15.81
N ARG A 9 -15.46 25.86 -15.40
CA ARG A 9 -15.80 25.36 -14.06
C ARG A 9 -15.19 23.99 -13.76
N ARG A 10 -15.14 23.08 -14.75
CA ARG A 10 -14.46 21.78 -14.62
C ARG A 10 -12.94 21.95 -14.47
N GLY A 11 -12.33 22.89 -15.18
CA GLY A 11 -10.90 23.22 -15.05
C GLY A 11 -10.56 23.79 -13.68
N VAL A 12 -11.26 24.84 -13.24
CA VAL A 12 -11.05 25.49 -11.94
C VAL A 12 -11.25 24.52 -10.77
N ARG A 13 -12.29 23.68 -10.81
CA ARG A 13 -12.54 22.65 -9.80
C ARG A 13 -11.40 21.62 -9.72
N LYS A 14 -10.84 21.21 -10.86
CA LYS A 14 -9.69 20.29 -10.89
C LYS A 14 -8.44 20.94 -10.29
N THR A 15 -8.15 22.19 -10.64
CA THR A 15 -7.01 22.93 -10.08
C THR A 15 -7.13 23.08 -8.57
N LEU A 16 -8.29 23.49 -8.06
CA LEU A 16 -8.54 23.59 -6.62
C LEU A 16 -8.41 22.24 -5.92
N ALA A 17 -8.99 21.17 -6.48
CA ALA A 17 -8.90 19.84 -5.90
C ALA A 17 -7.44 19.35 -5.82
N LEU A 18 -6.64 19.61 -6.86
CA LEU A 18 -5.21 19.31 -6.87
C LEU A 18 -4.45 20.12 -5.82
N THR A 19 -4.70 21.42 -5.71
CA THR A 19 -4.10 22.27 -4.66
C THR A 19 -4.40 21.72 -3.28
N TRP A 20 -5.66 21.38 -3.01
CA TRP A 20 -6.05 20.77 -1.74
C TRP A 20 -5.38 19.42 -1.51
N ALA A 21 -5.16 18.62 -2.57
CA ALA A 21 -4.46 17.36 -2.45
C ALA A 21 -2.99 17.53 -2.04
N TYR A 22 -2.31 18.56 -2.56
CA TYR A 22 -0.96 18.94 -2.12
C TYR A 22 -0.94 19.50 -0.70
N VAL A 23 -1.91 20.33 -0.31
CA VAL A 23 -2.01 20.84 1.07
C VAL A 23 -2.18 19.70 2.07
N ARG A 24 -3.05 18.73 1.77
CA ARG A 24 -3.21 17.52 2.61
C ARG A 24 -1.93 16.68 2.65
N GLY A 25 -1.29 16.49 1.50
CA GLY A 25 -0.01 15.80 1.42
C GLY A 25 1.07 16.46 2.27
N TRP A 26 1.23 17.78 2.17
CA TRP A 26 2.15 18.54 3.01
C TRP A 26 1.84 18.41 4.50
N ARG A 27 0.55 18.48 4.91
CA ARG A 27 0.15 18.26 6.31
C ARG A 27 0.50 16.85 6.80
N LEU A 28 0.32 15.83 5.96
CA LEU A 28 0.72 14.45 6.28
C LEU A 28 2.24 14.34 6.42
N SER A 29 3.02 14.91 5.49
CA SER A 29 4.48 14.88 5.54
C SER A 29 5.04 15.52 6.81
N ARG A 30 4.37 16.53 7.39
CA ARG A 30 4.76 17.11 8.69
C ARG A 30 4.52 16.20 9.90
N LYS A 31 3.67 15.17 9.76
CA LYS A 31 3.42 14.14 10.77
C LYS A 31 4.30 12.90 10.57
N ALA A 32 4.94 12.77 9.41
CA ALA A 32 5.83 11.67 9.11
C ALA A 32 7.16 11.84 9.85
N ALA A 33 7.78 10.74 10.25
CA ALA A 33 9.14 10.75 10.79
C ALA A 33 10.14 11.15 9.70
N HIS A 34 9.87 10.74 8.45
CA HIS A 34 10.63 11.14 7.26
C HIS A 34 9.69 11.31 6.07
N ALA A 35 9.91 12.34 5.27
CA ALA A 35 9.20 12.53 4.02
C ALA A 35 10.10 13.22 3.00
N GLU A 36 10.30 12.57 1.86
CA GLU A 36 11.05 13.12 0.74
C GLU A 36 10.09 13.75 -0.27
N GLY A 37 10.48 14.90 -0.82
CA GLY A 37 9.74 15.54 -1.90
C GLY A 37 8.27 15.82 -1.58
N LYS A 38 7.40 15.67 -2.60
CA LYS A 38 5.97 16.00 -2.50
C LYS A 38 5.13 14.73 -2.34
N THR A 39 4.42 14.62 -1.24
CA THR A 39 3.30 13.66 -1.08
C THR A 39 2.01 14.29 -1.59
N VAL A 40 1.11 13.48 -2.16
CA VAL A 40 -0.21 13.92 -2.64
C VAL A 40 -1.29 13.07 -1.99
N VAL A 41 -2.30 13.71 -1.40
CA VAL A 41 -3.41 13.03 -0.73
C VAL A 41 -4.73 13.51 -1.32
N TRP A 42 -5.31 12.71 -2.21
CA TRP A 42 -6.62 12.99 -2.77
C TRP A 42 -7.70 12.67 -1.76
N GLY A 43 -8.46 13.68 -1.34
CA GLY A 43 -9.56 13.48 -0.38
C GLY A 43 -9.11 13.16 1.05
N PRO A 44 -10.02 12.63 1.88
CA PRO A 44 -9.71 12.23 3.25
C PRO A 44 -8.72 11.07 3.30
N LEU A 45 -7.85 11.06 4.32
CA LEU A 45 -6.97 9.96 4.68
C LEU A 45 -7.13 9.74 6.18
N HIS A 46 -7.39 8.50 6.60
CA HIS A 46 -7.41 8.14 8.00
C HIS A 46 -6.00 7.75 8.43
N LEU A 47 -5.50 8.38 9.48
CA LEU A 47 -4.22 8.05 10.09
C LEU A 47 -4.44 7.95 11.60
N GLU A 48 -4.38 6.73 12.11
CA GLU A 48 -4.24 6.42 13.52
C GLU A 48 -2.79 6.06 13.79
N ASN A 49 -2.17 6.75 14.75
CA ASN A 49 -0.79 6.52 15.10
C ASN A 49 -0.64 6.45 16.62
N VAL A 50 -0.45 5.22 17.11
CA VAL A 50 -0.14 4.86 18.48
C VAL A 50 1.28 4.27 18.46
N ASN A 51 2.27 5.04 18.90
CA ASN A 51 3.67 4.61 18.98
C ASN A 51 4.22 4.04 17.65
N GLY A 52 4.07 4.78 16.55
CA GLY A 52 4.63 4.38 15.26
C GLY A 52 5.23 5.52 14.45
N SER A 53 6.00 5.14 13.43
CA SER A 53 6.66 6.04 12.50
C SER A 53 6.20 5.79 11.06
N LEU A 54 6.06 6.89 10.32
CA LEU A 54 5.73 6.90 8.90
C LEU A 54 6.91 7.50 8.13
N CYS A 55 7.39 6.78 7.12
CA CYS A 55 8.42 7.21 6.18
C CYS A 55 7.84 7.24 4.76
N LEU A 56 7.98 8.37 4.06
CA LEU A 56 7.40 8.58 2.72
C LEU A 56 8.49 8.99 1.72
N GLY A 57 8.54 8.31 0.59
CA GLY A 57 9.31 8.73 -0.58
C GLY A 57 8.66 9.89 -1.33
N SER A 58 9.37 10.38 -2.35
CA SER A 58 8.87 11.44 -3.22
C SER A 58 7.74 10.95 -4.12
N GLY A 59 6.69 11.75 -4.27
CA GLY A 59 5.60 11.45 -5.19
C GLY A 59 4.66 10.34 -4.72
N VAL A 60 4.67 9.99 -3.42
CA VAL A 60 3.69 9.06 -2.85
C VAL A 60 2.28 9.65 -3.00
N LEU A 61 1.35 8.81 -3.45
CA LEU A 61 -0.01 9.20 -3.78
C LEU A 61 -1.02 8.37 -2.97
N PHE A 62 -1.82 9.04 -2.14
CA PHE A 62 -2.96 8.43 -1.47
C PHE A 62 -4.26 8.83 -2.16
N PHE A 63 -5.11 7.84 -2.43
CA PHE A 63 -6.47 8.05 -2.91
C PHE A 63 -7.47 8.16 -1.75
N PRO A 64 -8.68 8.73 -1.99
CA PRO A 64 -9.65 9.00 -0.94
C PRO A 64 -10.00 7.78 -0.08
N ASN A 65 -10.07 8.04 1.22
CA ASN A 65 -10.45 7.11 2.28
C ASN A 65 -9.47 5.96 2.50
N ALA A 66 -8.23 6.03 2.00
CA ALA A 66 -7.17 5.15 2.47
C ALA A 66 -7.03 5.27 4.00
N LYS A 67 -6.61 4.20 4.66
CA LYS A 67 -6.47 4.12 6.11
C LYS A 67 -5.11 3.56 6.48
N ILE A 68 -4.48 4.21 7.46
CA ILE A 68 -3.20 3.80 8.03
C ILE A 68 -3.40 3.65 9.52
N PHE A 69 -3.12 2.46 10.04
CA PHE A 69 -3.12 2.14 11.45
C PHE A 69 -1.69 1.77 11.84
N LEU A 70 -0.99 2.69 12.50
CA LEU A 70 0.32 2.47 13.10
C LEU A 70 0.10 2.18 14.59
N LEU A 71 0.12 0.91 14.98
CA LEU A 71 -0.29 0.43 16.30
C LEU A 71 0.86 -0.31 16.99
N GLY A 72 1.86 0.44 17.47
CA GLY A 72 3.05 -0.13 18.11
C GLY A 72 2.83 -0.49 19.58
N TYR A 73 2.44 -1.74 19.87
CA TYR A 73 2.22 -2.22 21.23
C TYR A 73 3.50 -2.76 21.89
N GLN A 74 4.03 -3.87 21.38
CA GLN A 74 5.25 -4.51 21.91
C GLN A 74 6.52 -3.74 21.56
N GLN A 75 6.50 -3.05 20.42
CA GLN A 75 7.58 -2.22 19.90
C GLN A 75 6.99 -1.15 18.96
N PRO A 76 7.73 -0.08 18.64
CA PRO A 76 7.23 0.93 17.71
C PRO A 76 6.89 0.35 16.34
N ALA A 77 5.70 0.68 15.82
CA ALA A 77 5.26 0.28 14.49
C ALA A 77 5.95 1.13 13.40
N ARG A 78 6.31 0.52 12.27
CA ARG A 78 6.99 1.24 11.18
C ARG A 78 6.32 1.02 9.83
N LEU A 79 5.90 2.10 9.18
CA LEU A 79 5.46 2.08 7.79
C LEU A 79 6.42 2.87 6.92
N SER A 80 7.00 2.22 5.93
CA SER A 80 7.80 2.87 4.89
C SER A 80 7.15 2.69 3.52
N ILE A 81 6.98 3.79 2.78
CA ILE A 81 6.45 3.76 1.41
C ILE A 81 7.43 4.47 0.49
N GLY A 82 7.96 3.75 -0.49
CA GLY A 82 8.91 4.25 -1.48
C GLY A 82 8.32 5.23 -2.48
N SER A 83 9.20 5.85 -3.25
CA SER A 83 8.84 6.93 -4.18
C SER A 83 7.91 6.47 -5.30
N HIS A 84 7.04 7.37 -5.75
CA HIS A 84 6.09 7.16 -6.85
C HIS A 84 5.13 5.96 -6.66
N THR A 85 4.93 5.54 -5.42
CA THR A 85 3.97 4.50 -5.05
C THR A 85 2.59 5.11 -4.79
N SER A 86 1.54 4.43 -5.26
CA SER A 86 0.16 4.85 -5.03
C SER A 86 -0.62 3.85 -4.18
N ILE A 87 -1.37 4.37 -3.21
CA ILE A 87 -2.30 3.62 -2.34
C ILE A 87 -3.74 3.98 -2.73
N GLY A 88 -4.46 2.98 -3.24
CA GLY A 88 -5.82 3.13 -3.77
C GLY A 88 -6.89 3.48 -2.73
N HIS A 89 -8.09 3.76 -3.23
CA HIS A 89 -9.24 4.13 -2.41
C HIS A 89 -9.54 3.06 -1.36
N ARG A 90 -9.83 3.47 -0.12
CA ARG A 90 -10.24 2.56 0.97
C ARG A 90 -9.26 1.42 1.26
N THR A 91 -8.03 1.48 0.76
CA THR A 91 -6.99 0.51 1.10
C THR A 91 -6.50 0.76 2.52
N GLU A 92 -6.34 -0.32 3.27
CA GLU A 92 -6.02 -0.31 4.69
C GLU A 92 -4.64 -0.94 4.93
N LEU A 93 -3.81 -0.21 5.67
CA LEU A 93 -2.47 -0.64 6.09
C LEU A 93 -2.49 -0.79 7.62
N HIS A 94 -2.50 -2.04 8.08
CA HIS A 94 -2.53 -2.40 9.50
C HIS A 94 -1.13 -2.80 9.93
N VAL A 95 -0.46 -1.92 10.68
CA VAL A 95 0.96 -2.01 10.99
C VAL A 95 1.14 -2.07 12.50
N GLY A 96 1.35 -3.27 13.01
CA GLY A 96 1.70 -3.51 14.41
C GLY A 96 3.20 -3.59 14.65
N ARG A 97 3.96 -4.00 13.63
CA ARG A 97 5.42 -4.12 13.65
C ARG A 97 6.07 -3.37 12.50
N GLU A 98 5.91 -3.84 11.27
CA GLU A 98 6.58 -3.26 10.10
C GLU A 98 5.92 -3.65 8.78
N ILE A 99 5.59 -2.64 7.97
CA ILE A 99 5.27 -2.81 6.56
C ILE A 99 6.18 -1.91 5.73
N ILE A 100 6.91 -2.52 4.80
CA ILE A 100 7.76 -1.82 3.84
C ILE A 100 7.18 -2.00 2.46
N ILE A 101 6.86 -0.89 1.79
CA ILE A 101 6.42 -0.86 0.40
C ILE A 101 7.47 -0.12 -0.41
N GLY A 102 7.98 -0.76 -1.46
CA GLY A 102 8.99 -0.21 -2.34
C GLY A 102 8.48 0.95 -3.20
N SER A 103 9.32 1.34 -4.16
CA SER A 103 9.03 2.41 -5.11
C SER A 103 8.24 1.90 -6.32
N ASN A 104 7.57 2.82 -7.03
CA ASN A 104 6.79 2.55 -8.25
C ASN A 104 5.70 1.48 -8.08
N CYS A 105 5.22 1.26 -6.87
CA CYS A 105 4.19 0.26 -6.60
C CYS A 105 2.80 0.83 -6.87
N ARG A 106 1.88 -0.06 -7.26
CA ARG A 106 0.48 0.27 -7.50
C ARG A 106 -0.39 -0.64 -6.66
N ILE A 107 -0.82 -0.13 -5.51
CA ILE A 107 -1.75 -0.82 -4.63
C ILE A 107 -3.14 -0.30 -4.98
N SER A 108 -3.98 -1.17 -5.54
CA SER A 108 -5.31 -0.79 -6.01
C SER A 108 -6.26 -0.52 -4.82
N TRP A 109 -7.54 -0.30 -5.10
CA TRP A 109 -8.54 0.02 -4.08
C TRP A 109 -8.99 -1.20 -3.27
N ASP A 110 -9.50 -0.93 -2.07
CA ASP A 110 -10.05 -1.92 -1.13
C ASP A 110 -9.06 -3.04 -0.75
N CYS A 111 -7.75 -2.81 -0.83
CA CYS A 111 -6.76 -3.81 -0.42
C CYS A 111 -6.55 -3.76 1.10
N MET A 112 -6.14 -4.88 1.69
CA MET A 112 -5.71 -4.94 3.08
C MET A 112 -4.31 -5.54 3.17
N LEU A 113 -3.40 -4.84 3.85
CA LEU A 113 -2.10 -5.37 4.24
C LEU A 113 -2.07 -5.39 5.77
N LEU A 114 -1.88 -6.57 6.37
CA LEU A 114 -1.93 -6.76 7.81
C LEU A 114 -0.76 -7.62 8.31
N ASP A 115 0.12 -7.03 9.12
CA ASP A 115 1.29 -7.73 9.68
C ASP A 115 1.02 -8.43 11.03
N HIS A 116 -0.24 -8.40 11.49
CA HIS A 116 -0.79 -9.03 12.70
C HIS A 116 -2.30 -9.31 12.52
N ASP A 117 -2.91 -10.06 13.46
CA ASP A 117 -4.30 -10.54 13.36
C ASP A 117 -5.30 -9.81 14.29
N TYR A 118 -4.85 -8.78 15.03
CA TYR A 118 -5.58 -8.06 16.10
C TYR A 118 -5.92 -8.87 17.35
N HIS A 119 -5.95 -10.19 17.24
CA HIS A 119 -6.41 -11.08 18.28
C HIS A 119 -5.44 -12.24 18.43
N ALA A 120 -4.97 -12.44 19.64
CA ALA A 120 -4.35 -13.69 20.01
C ALA A 120 -5.42 -14.77 20.24
N LEU A 121 -5.08 -16.01 19.91
CA LEU A 121 -5.96 -17.16 20.08
C LEU A 121 -5.43 -18.05 21.21
N ASP A 122 -6.33 -18.69 21.95
CA ASP A 122 -6.01 -19.72 22.95
C ASP A 122 -5.02 -19.28 24.04
N GLY A 123 -5.04 -18.00 24.40
CA GLY A 123 -4.13 -17.43 25.40
C GLY A 123 -2.68 -17.29 24.95
N ALA A 124 -2.39 -17.51 23.66
CA ALA A 124 -1.10 -17.22 23.07
C ALA A 124 -0.82 -15.71 23.05
N GLU A 125 0.42 -15.34 22.75
CA GLU A 125 0.74 -13.96 22.37
C GLU A 125 0.34 -13.70 20.93
N GLU A 126 -0.02 -12.45 20.62
CA GLU A 126 -0.27 -12.04 19.25
C GLU A 126 1.01 -12.12 18.40
N ILE A 127 0.87 -12.61 17.16
CA ILE A 127 1.99 -12.85 16.25
C ILE A 127 2.11 -11.69 15.27
N PHE A 128 3.27 -11.02 15.31
CA PHE A 128 3.63 -9.95 14.39
C PHE A 128 4.72 -10.40 13.41
N LYS A 129 4.43 -10.39 12.12
CA LYS A 129 5.41 -10.74 11.07
C LYS A 129 5.44 -9.67 9.97
N PRO A 130 6.59 -9.01 9.74
CA PRO A 130 6.68 -7.92 8.78
C PRO A 130 6.19 -8.29 7.38
N ILE A 131 5.62 -7.32 6.67
CA ILE A 131 5.30 -7.44 5.23
C ILE A 131 6.30 -6.62 4.44
N ASN A 132 6.88 -7.23 3.40
CA ASN A 132 7.83 -6.59 2.51
C ASN A 132 7.31 -6.64 1.07
N VAL A 133 6.95 -5.49 0.51
CA VAL A 133 6.58 -5.33 -0.89
C VAL A 133 7.73 -4.65 -1.61
N ALA A 134 8.41 -5.36 -2.49
CA ALA A 134 9.51 -4.81 -3.27
C ALA A 134 9.00 -3.83 -4.35
N ASP A 135 9.93 -3.15 -5.04
CA ASP A 135 9.59 -2.17 -6.07
C ASP A 135 8.80 -2.77 -7.26
N ASP A 136 8.11 -1.88 -7.98
CA ASP A 136 7.39 -2.16 -9.23
C ASP A 136 6.27 -3.21 -9.10
N VAL A 137 5.79 -3.47 -7.88
CA VAL A 137 4.72 -4.43 -7.61
C VAL A 137 3.35 -3.82 -7.91
N TYR A 138 2.47 -4.66 -8.48
CA TYR A 138 1.05 -4.35 -8.62
C TYR A 138 0.22 -5.25 -7.70
N ILE A 139 -0.64 -4.66 -6.88
CA ILE A 139 -1.62 -5.37 -6.05
C ILE A 139 -3.02 -5.00 -6.54
N GLY A 140 -3.72 -5.99 -7.08
CA GLY A 140 -5.09 -5.85 -7.61
C GLY A 140 -6.11 -5.57 -6.52
N CYS A 141 -7.25 -5.00 -6.91
CA CYS A 141 -8.25 -4.53 -5.96
C CYS A 141 -8.80 -5.68 -5.08
N ARG A 142 -9.13 -5.36 -3.83
CA ARG A 142 -9.62 -6.35 -2.84
C ARG A 142 -8.66 -7.51 -2.53
N ALA A 143 -7.37 -7.37 -2.84
CA ALA A 143 -6.39 -8.35 -2.40
C ALA A 143 -6.09 -8.17 -0.90
N ILE A 144 -5.81 -9.28 -0.23
CA ILE A 144 -5.46 -9.36 1.18
C ILE A 144 -4.05 -9.94 1.28
N ILE A 145 -3.13 -9.19 1.89
CA ILE A 145 -1.75 -9.61 2.13
C ILE A 145 -1.58 -9.89 3.62
N LEU A 146 -1.30 -11.15 3.95
CA LEU A 146 -1.14 -11.58 5.34
C LEU A 146 0.27 -11.38 5.85
N LYS A 147 0.38 -11.39 7.18
CA LYS A 147 1.63 -11.19 7.92
C LYS A 147 2.76 -12.13 7.46
N GLY A 148 3.97 -11.58 7.38
CA GLY A 148 5.18 -12.32 7.02
C GLY A 148 5.43 -12.48 5.52
N VAL A 149 4.54 -11.98 4.66
CA VAL A 149 4.67 -12.13 3.21
C VAL A 149 5.70 -11.16 2.62
N HIS A 150 6.57 -11.71 1.77
CA HIS A 150 7.46 -10.98 0.89
C HIS A 150 6.96 -11.04 -0.56
N ILE A 151 6.68 -9.89 -1.17
CA ILE A 151 6.28 -9.78 -2.58
C ILE A 151 7.46 -9.25 -3.39
N GLY A 152 8.02 -10.12 -4.23
CA GLY A 152 9.20 -9.85 -5.02
C GLY A 152 9.00 -8.77 -6.10
N ARG A 153 10.12 -8.14 -6.49
CA ARG A 153 10.13 -7.00 -7.42
C ARG A 153 9.35 -7.30 -8.70
N GLY A 154 8.44 -6.40 -9.09
CA GLY A 154 7.68 -6.51 -10.33
C GLY A 154 6.57 -7.56 -10.34
N ALA A 155 6.31 -8.25 -9.23
CA ALA A 155 5.24 -9.23 -9.12
C ALA A 155 3.86 -8.57 -9.26
N ILE A 156 2.87 -9.38 -9.62
CA ILE A 156 1.47 -8.99 -9.79
C ILE A 156 0.61 -9.88 -8.92
N VAL A 157 -0.10 -9.28 -7.97
CA VAL A 157 -1.15 -9.94 -7.19
C VAL A 157 -2.48 -9.61 -7.87
N GLY A 158 -3.22 -10.64 -8.28
CA GLY A 158 -4.54 -10.48 -8.90
C GLY A 158 -5.58 -9.89 -7.95
N ALA A 159 -6.65 -9.33 -8.53
CA ALA A 159 -7.78 -8.84 -7.75
C ALA A 159 -8.41 -9.95 -6.90
N GLY A 160 -8.80 -9.63 -5.67
CA GLY A 160 -9.43 -10.58 -4.73
C GLY A 160 -8.50 -11.68 -4.21
N ALA A 161 -7.20 -11.64 -4.49
CA ALA A 161 -6.29 -12.69 -4.04
C ALA A 161 -6.01 -12.60 -2.53
N VAL A 162 -5.89 -13.76 -1.86
CA VAL A 162 -5.47 -13.85 -0.46
C VAL A 162 -4.06 -14.43 -0.41
N VAL A 163 -3.08 -13.56 -0.21
CA VAL A 163 -1.65 -13.91 -0.25
C VAL A 163 -1.21 -14.35 1.13
N THR A 164 -0.94 -15.65 1.24
CA THR A 164 -0.58 -16.34 2.50
C THR A 164 0.88 -16.78 2.55
N ARG A 165 1.61 -16.63 1.44
CA ARG A 165 3.02 -17.04 1.26
C ARG A 165 3.73 -16.04 0.36
N ASP A 166 5.06 -16.06 0.40
CA ASP A 166 5.90 -15.22 -0.43
C ASP A 166 5.60 -15.36 -1.93
N VAL A 167 5.71 -14.25 -2.65
CA VAL A 167 5.50 -14.17 -4.09
C VAL A 167 6.83 -13.88 -4.76
N LEU A 168 7.26 -14.76 -5.66
CA LEU A 168 8.54 -14.60 -6.35
C LEU A 168 8.58 -13.34 -7.23
N PRO A 169 9.76 -12.73 -7.44
CA PRO A 169 9.92 -11.58 -8.32
C PRO A 169 9.36 -11.84 -9.73
N GLY A 170 8.53 -10.93 -10.23
CA GLY A 170 7.90 -11.06 -11.56
C GLY A 170 6.82 -12.14 -11.68
N ALA A 171 6.50 -12.87 -10.61
CA ALA A 171 5.40 -13.83 -10.60
C ALA A 171 4.05 -13.11 -10.66
N ILE A 172 3.07 -13.75 -11.29
CA ILE A 172 1.67 -13.38 -11.24
C ILE A 172 0.94 -14.42 -10.40
N VAL A 173 0.32 -14.01 -9.31
CA VAL A 173 -0.45 -14.88 -8.40
C VAL A 173 -1.90 -14.43 -8.31
N VAL A 174 -2.84 -15.37 -8.20
CA VAL A 174 -4.29 -15.09 -8.06
C VAL A 174 -4.97 -16.11 -7.14
N GLY A 175 -6.17 -15.81 -6.66
CA GLY A 175 -7.02 -16.75 -5.93
C GLY A 175 -6.90 -16.70 -4.40
N ASN A 176 -7.65 -17.57 -3.72
CA ASN A 176 -7.66 -17.73 -2.27
C ASN A 176 -7.55 -19.22 -1.91
N PRO A 177 -6.39 -19.70 -1.40
CA PRO A 177 -5.14 -18.94 -1.27
C PRO A 177 -4.54 -18.57 -2.63
N ALA A 178 -3.74 -17.51 -2.67
CA ALA A 178 -3.09 -17.06 -3.89
C ALA A 178 -2.12 -18.13 -4.42
N LYS A 179 -2.24 -18.47 -5.71
CA LYS A 179 -1.40 -19.44 -6.41
C LYS A 179 -0.75 -18.80 -7.62
N PHE A 180 0.47 -19.25 -7.93
CA PHE A 180 1.17 -18.87 -9.15
C PHE A 180 0.34 -19.25 -10.38
N VAL A 181 0.25 -18.31 -11.33
CA VAL A 181 -0.40 -18.52 -12.62
C VAL A 181 0.63 -18.57 -13.74
N ARG A 182 1.48 -17.53 -13.80
CA ARG A 182 2.51 -17.37 -14.84
C ARG A 182 3.48 -16.26 -14.46
N TRP A 183 4.54 -16.12 -15.25
CA TRP A 183 5.45 -14.99 -15.17
C TRP A 183 4.91 -13.76 -15.92
N ARG A 184 5.29 -12.58 -15.44
CA ARG A 184 5.07 -11.30 -16.14
C ARG A 184 5.97 -11.23 -17.37
N ALA A 185 5.40 -10.87 -18.52
CA ALA A 185 6.14 -10.76 -19.78
C ALA A 185 7.35 -9.81 -19.65
N GLY A 186 8.48 -10.19 -20.23
CA GLY A 186 9.72 -9.40 -20.20
C GLY A 186 10.55 -9.51 -18.90
N LYS A 187 10.11 -10.31 -17.92
CA LYS A 187 10.93 -10.68 -16.76
C LYS A 187 11.25 -12.17 -16.81
N SER A 188 12.52 -12.50 -17.06
CA SER A 188 13.04 -13.87 -17.09
C SER A 188 12.87 -14.54 -15.73
N GLN A 189 12.66 -15.85 -15.75
CA GLN A 189 12.58 -16.71 -14.57
C GLN A 189 13.76 -16.43 -13.63
N VAL A 190 13.48 -16.08 -12.37
CA VAL A 190 14.48 -16.30 -11.32
C VAL A 190 14.48 -17.80 -11.10
N SER A 191 15.57 -18.48 -11.46
CA SER A 191 15.78 -19.92 -11.26
C SER A 191 15.73 -20.24 -9.76
N GLY A 192 14.53 -20.47 -9.25
CA GLY A 192 14.27 -20.93 -7.89
C GLY A 192 13.15 -21.95 -7.93
N PRO A 193 13.14 -22.94 -7.01
CA PRO A 193 12.15 -24.00 -7.05
C PRO A 193 10.74 -23.41 -6.97
N VAL A 194 9.90 -23.76 -7.93
CA VAL A 194 8.46 -23.47 -7.89
C VAL A 194 7.90 -24.25 -6.71
N LEU A 195 7.59 -23.58 -5.61
CA LEU A 195 6.92 -24.20 -4.48
C LEU A 195 5.47 -24.52 -4.90
N SER A 196 5.18 -25.82 -5.01
CA SER A 196 3.85 -26.41 -5.24
C SER A 196 2.89 -26.13 -4.09
#